data_AF-A0A4U3A1N3-F1
#
_entry.id   AF-A0A4U3A1N3-F1
#
_cell.length_a   1.000
_cell.length_b   1.000
_cell.length_c   1.000
_cell.angle_alpha   90.00
_cell.angle_beta   90.00
_cell.angle_gamma   90.00
#
_symmetry.space_group_name_H-M   'P 1'
#
loop_
_entity.id
_entity.type
_entity.pdbx_description
1 polymer ?
#
loop_
_entity_poly.entity_id
_entity_poly.type
_entity_poly.pdbx_seq_one_letter_code
_entity_poly.pdbx_strand_id
1 'polypeptide(L)'
;MNKVKKPREEQGEMKTWSSEECNRFLHYLKEKNIKYHMFFLLAIYTGMRRGELLALTWKDIDFNNKRILVNKSLVKTEKGLFKAATKTKSSNRSISISSFVIEKLQSYYSYKKKEFFRWGIHLNEEAFIFTGNTIHSPLHIDAPHRFLNDHYKKAD
;
A
#
# COMPACT_ATOMS: atom_id res chain seq x y z
N MET A 1 15.04 -7.77 -46.80
CA MET A 1 15.44 -7.10 -45.53
C MET A 1 15.30 -8.11 -44.39
N ASN A 2 16.41 -8.59 -43.84
CA ASN A 2 16.39 -9.50 -42.68
C ASN A 2 16.13 -8.70 -41.40
N LYS A 3 15.09 -9.07 -40.64
CA LYS A 3 14.81 -8.51 -39.31
C LYS A 3 15.90 -8.97 -38.35
N VAL A 4 16.82 -8.07 -38.00
CA VAL A 4 17.80 -8.29 -36.93
C VAL A 4 17.05 -8.28 -35.59
N LYS A 5 17.15 -9.36 -34.81
CA LYS A 5 16.66 -9.41 -33.43
C LYS A 5 17.54 -8.51 -32.57
N LYS A 6 16.92 -7.55 -31.87
CA LYS A 6 17.60 -6.70 -30.88
C LYS A 6 18.30 -7.61 -29.84
N PRO A 7 19.56 -7.33 -29.46
CA PRO A 7 20.23 -8.07 -28.39
C PRO A 7 19.37 -8.06 -27.13
N ARG A 8 19.28 -9.21 -26.46
CA ARG A 8 18.60 -9.32 -25.17
C ARG A 8 19.46 -8.55 -24.18
N GLU A 9 19.04 -7.32 -23.82
CA GLU A 9 19.64 -6.58 -22.72
C GLU A 9 19.60 -7.50 -21.49
N GLU A 10 20.77 -7.83 -20.94
CA GLU A 10 20.86 -8.56 -19.67
C GLU A 10 20.13 -7.72 -18.63
N GLN A 11 19.00 -8.23 -18.14
CA GLN A 11 18.27 -7.56 -17.08
C GLN A 11 19.17 -7.60 -15.85
N GLY A 12 19.75 -6.46 -15.49
CA GLY A 12 20.58 -6.33 -14.30
C GLY A 12 19.88 -6.89 -13.07
N GLU A 13 20.66 -7.48 -12.15
CA GLU A 13 20.12 -8.10 -10.95
C GLU A 13 19.21 -7.13 -10.18
N MET A 14 18.02 -7.60 -9.81
CA MET A 14 17.08 -6.81 -9.05
C MET A 14 17.61 -6.65 -7.63
N LYS A 15 18.14 -5.47 -7.30
CA LYS A 15 18.59 -5.16 -5.94
C LYS A 15 17.39 -5.22 -4.98
N THR A 16 17.43 -6.14 -4.04
CA THR A 16 16.44 -6.27 -2.96
C THR A 16 17.01 -5.73 -1.65
N TRP A 17 16.13 -5.36 -0.73
CA TRP A 17 16.54 -4.91 0.60
C TRP A 17 16.65 -6.07 1.57
N SER A 18 17.64 -6.01 2.47
CA SER A 18 17.71 -6.89 3.63
C SER A 18 16.61 -6.56 4.65
N SER A 19 16.38 -7.46 5.60
CA SER A 19 15.43 -7.22 6.69
C SER A 19 15.83 -6.01 7.54
N GLU A 20 17.14 -5.81 7.74
CA GLU A 20 17.72 -4.66 8.46
C GLU A 20 17.47 -3.36 7.72
N GLU A 21 17.69 -3.32 6.39
CA GLU A 21 17.38 -2.17 5.54
C GLU A 21 15.89 -1.80 5.60
N CYS A 22 15.01 -2.82 5.51
CA CYS A 22 13.57 -2.62 5.64
C CYS A 22 13.19 -2.03 7.01
N ASN A 23 13.76 -2.56 8.09
CA ASN A 23 13.50 -2.09 9.45
C ASN A 23 14.01 -0.65 9.67
N ARG A 24 15.20 -0.31 9.16
CA ARG A 24 15.72 1.07 9.20
C ARG A 24 14.80 2.04 8.47
N PHE A 25 14.36 1.67 7.27
CA PHE A 25 13.42 2.49 6.51
C PHE A 25 12.08 2.68 7.24
N LEU A 26 11.51 1.61 7.79
CA LEU A 26 10.27 1.72 8.58
C LEU A 26 10.46 2.61 9.82
N HIS A 27 11.59 2.48 10.52
CA HIS A 27 11.90 3.34 11.66
C HIS A 27 11.95 4.83 11.26
N TYR A 28 12.67 5.15 10.18
CA TYR A 28 12.74 6.50 9.61
C TYR A 28 11.34 7.06 9.30
N LEU A 29 10.45 6.26 8.71
CA LEU A 29 9.11 6.71 8.33
C LEU A 29 8.17 6.96 9.50
N LYS A 30 8.39 6.31 10.65
CA LYS A 30 7.54 6.43 11.83
C LYS A 30 7.39 7.88 12.28
N GLU A 31 8.46 8.67 12.17
CA GLU A 31 8.48 10.09 12.54
C GLU A 31 8.17 11.03 11.38
N LYS A 32 8.48 10.63 10.14
CA LYS A 32 8.32 11.49 8.96
C LYS A 32 6.90 11.49 8.41
N ASN A 33 6.28 10.33 8.29
CA ASN A 33 4.96 10.22 7.69
C ASN A 33 4.28 8.91 8.08
N ILE A 34 3.34 9.00 9.03
CA ILE A 34 2.60 7.84 9.53
C ILE A 34 1.81 7.09 8.44
N LYS A 35 1.31 7.78 7.40
CA LYS A 35 0.61 7.15 6.27
C LYS A 35 1.57 6.26 5.47
N TYR A 36 2.76 6.76 5.12
CA TYR A 36 3.74 5.97 4.38
C TYR A 36 4.39 4.90 5.26
N HIS A 37 4.63 5.16 6.54
CA HIS A 37 5.04 4.12 7.49
C HIS A 37 4.07 2.93 7.45
N MET A 38 2.77 3.17 7.59
CA MET A 38 1.77 2.10 7.52
C MET A 38 1.73 1.44 6.12
N PHE A 39 1.85 2.21 5.04
CA PHE A 39 1.86 1.69 3.68
C PHE A 39 2.98 0.68 3.45
N PHE A 40 4.22 1.06 3.76
CA PHE A 40 5.37 0.18 3.55
C PHE A 40 5.42 -0.97 4.56
N LEU A 41 4.91 -0.77 5.78
CA LEU A 41 4.77 -1.87 6.73
C LEU A 41 3.85 -2.96 6.18
N LEU A 42 2.67 -2.61 5.65
CA LEU A 42 1.82 -3.60 5.00
C LEU A 42 2.51 -4.24 3.78
N ALA A 43 3.16 -3.45 2.94
CA ALA A 43 3.86 -3.97 1.76
C ALA A 43 4.89 -5.04 2.13
N ILE A 44 5.72 -4.78 3.14
CA ILE A 44 6.77 -5.69 3.60
C ILE A 44 6.18 -6.94 4.27
N TYR A 45 5.19 -6.77 5.16
CA TYR A 45 4.66 -7.89 5.95
C TYR A 45 3.66 -8.77 5.19
N THR A 46 3.08 -8.29 4.09
CA THR A 46 2.03 -9.03 3.35
C THR A 46 2.42 -9.38 1.92
N GLY A 47 3.46 -8.76 1.36
CA GLY A 47 3.82 -8.89 -0.05
C GLY A 47 2.75 -8.41 -1.03
N MET A 48 1.76 -7.63 -0.57
CA MET A 48 0.70 -7.09 -1.43
C MET A 48 1.27 -6.15 -2.49
N ARG A 49 0.71 -6.22 -3.70
CA ARG A 49 1.07 -5.31 -4.77
C ARG A 49 0.60 -3.90 -4.44
N ARG A 50 1.34 -2.88 -4.91
CA ARG A 50 1.01 -1.46 -4.71
C ARG A 50 -0.45 -1.12 -5.00
N GLY A 51 -0.99 -1.63 -6.13
CA GLY A 51 -2.39 -1.40 -6.50
C GLY A 51 -3.39 -2.03 -5.53
N GLU A 52 -3.08 -3.21 -4.99
CA GLU A 52 -3.91 -3.91 -3.99
C GLU A 52 -3.93 -3.11 -2.68
N LEU A 53 -2.76 -2.67 -2.20
CA LEU A 53 -2.64 -1.85 -0.98
C LEU A 53 -3.44 -0.56 -1.08
N LEU A 54 -3.29 0.17 -2.19
CA LEU A 54 -3.99 1.44 -2.39
C LEU A 54 -5.50 1.27 -2.58
N ALA A 55 -5.96 0.06 -2.94
CA ALA A 55 -7.37 -0.23 -3.08
C ALA A 55 -8.04 -0.61 -1.76
N LEU A 56 -7.27 -0.94 -0.71
CA LEU A 56 -7.81 -1.38 0.59
C LEU A 56 -8.71 -0.33 1.24
N THR A 57 -9.83 -0.82 1.76
CA THR A 57 -10.80 -0.10 2.58
C THR A 57 -10.84 -0.71 3.98
N TRP A 58 -11.33 0.02 4.97
CA TRP A 58 -11.37 -0.48 6.36
C TRP A 58 -12.21 -1.74 6.52
N LYS A 59 -13.25 -1.93 5.71
CA LYS A 59 -14.06 -3.16 5.66
C LYS A 59 -13.29 -4.42 5.21
N ASP A 60 -12.12 -4.26 4.59
CA ASP A 60 -11.31 -5.40 4.16
C ASP A 60 -10.42 -5.96 5.28
N ILE A 61 -10.37 -5.27 6.43
CA ILE A 61 -9.56 -5.67 7.58
C ILE A 61 -10.46 -6.38 8.58
N ASP A 62 -10.26 -7.68 8.71
CA ASP A 62 -10.85 -8.47 9.78
C ASP A 62 -9.93 -8.43 11.00
N PHE A 63 -10.21 -7.50 11.92
CA PHE A 63 -9.43 -7.32 13.13
C PHE A 63 -9.53 -8.51 14.08
N ASN A 64 -10.66 -9.22 14.08
CA ASN A 64 -10.91 -10.33 15.00
C ASN A 64 -10.12 -11.57 14.56
N ASN A 65 -10.20 -11.91 13.27
CA ASN A 65 -9.52 -13.07 12.71
C ASN A 65 -8.09 -12.76 12.23
N LYS A 66 -7.65 -11.50 12.33
CA LYS A 66 -6.34 -11.01 11.91
C LYS A 66 -6.05 -11.27 10.44
N ARG A 67 -6.97 -10.86 9.56
CA ARG A 67 -6.87 -11.10 8.11
C ARG A 67 -7.15 -9.85 7.28
N ILE A 68 -6.54 -9.80 6.10
CA ILE A 68 -6.81 -8.79 5.08
C ILE A 68 -7.44 -9.49 3.87
N LEU A 69 -8.63 -9.04 3.46
CA LEU A 69 -9.28 -9.49 2.24
C LEU A 69 -8.77 -8.68 1.03
N VAL A 70 -7.99 -9.33 0.17
CA VAL A 70 -7.50 -8.73 -1.07
C VAL A 70 -8.45 -9.11 -2.20
N ASN A 71 -9.39 -8.22 -2.52
CA ASN A 71 -10.43 -8.45 -3.53
C ASN A 71 -10.47 -7.39 -4.65
N LYS A 72 -9.55 -6.42 -4.60
CA LYS A 72 -9.50 -5.27 -5.51
C LYS A 72 -8.07 -4.77 -5.70
N SER A 73 -7.84 -4.06 -6.80
CA SER A 73 -6.58 -3.37 -7.08
C SER A 73 -6.85 -2.06 -7.82
N LEU A 74 -6.11 -1.00 -7.47
CA LEU A 74 -6.07 0.19 -8.29
C LEU A 74 -5.24 -0.06 -9.54
N VAL A 75 -5.76 0.38 -10.67
CA VAL A 75 -5.11 0.29 -11.97
C VAL A 75 -5.14 1.68 -12.61
N LYS A 76 -4.00 2.07 -13.19
CA LYS A 76 -3.90 3.28 -14.01
C LYS A 76 -4.37 2.94 -15.42
N THR A 77 -5.31 3.72 -15.93
CA THR A 77 -5.77 3.63 -17.33
C THR A 77 -5.60 4.99 -17.99
N GLU A 78 -5.74 5.05 -19.31
CA GLU A 78 -5.74 6.31 -20.08
C GLU A 78 -6.80 7.31 -19.59
N LYS A 79 -7.90 6.82 -19.00
CA LYS A 79 -9.01 7.64 -18.49
C LYS A 79 -8.88 8.02 -17.00
N GLY A 80 -7.76 7.68 -16.35
CA GLY A 80 -7.51 7.96 -14.94
C GLY A 80 -7.36 6.71 -14.06
N LEU A 81 -7.50 6.90 -12.74
CA LEU A 81 -7.38 5.83 -11.75
C LEU A 81 -8.70 5.08 -11.60
N PHE A 82 -8.69 3.78 -11.82
CA PHE A 82 -9.86 2.93 -11.63
C PHE A 82 -9.62 1.92 -10.52
N LYS A 83 -10.59 1.81 -9.61
CA LYS A 83 -10.71 0.69 -8.67
C LYS A 83 -11.21 -0.51 -9.46
N ALA A 84 -10.29 -1.31 -9.97
CA ALA A 84 -10.64 -2.55 -10.63
C ALA A 84 -10.90 -3.61 -9.56
N ALA A 85 -12.06 -4.27 -9.64
CA ALA A 85 -12.19 -5.60 -9.05
C ALA A 85 -11.06 -6.47 -9.61
N THR A 86 -10.48 -7.36 -8.81
CA THR A 86 -9.45 -8.24 -9.37
C THR A 86 -10.05 -9.00 -10.57
N LYS A 87 -9.29 -9.11 -11.67
CA LYS A 87 -9.82 -9.48 -13.00
C LYS A 87 -10.52 -10.86 -13.02
N THR A 88 -10.34 -11.68 -11.98
CA THR A 88 -10.97 -13.01 -11.84
C THR A 88 -11.24 -13.34 -10.36
N LYS A 89 -12.25 -14.16 -10.05
CA LYS A 89 -12.47 -14.69 -8.69
C LYS A 89 -11.24 -15.38 -8.09
N SER A 90 -10.35 -15.92 -8.93
CA SER A 90 -9.11 -16.60 -8.51
C SER A 90 -8.06 -15.68 -7.89
N SER A 91 -8.12 -14.37 -8.13
CA SER A 91 -7.18 -13.41 -7.51
C SER A 91 -7.65 -12.89 -6.15
N ASN A 92 -8.89 -13.19 -5.75
CA ASN A 92 -9.37 -12.89 -4.41
C ASN A 92 -8.70 -13.82 -3.41
N ARG A 93 -8.03 -13.25 -2.42
CA ARG A 93 -7.35 -14.02 -1.38
C ARG A 93 -7.48 -13.35 -0.02
N SER A 94 -7.34 -14.13 1.03
CA SER A 94 -7.30 -13.63 2.39
C SER A 94 -5.92 -13.86 2.98
N ILE A 95 -5.23 -12.78 3.34
CA ILE A 95 -3.87 -12.81 3.90
C ILE A 95 -3.97 -12.75 5.42
N SER A 96 -3.46 -13.77 6.11
CA SER A 96 -3.29 -13.72 7.57
C SER A 96 -2.17 -12.76 7.93
N ILE A 97 -2.36 -11.94 8.96
CA ILE A 97 -1.38 -10.96 9.44
C ILE A 97 -1.09 -11.17 10.93
N SER A 98 0.12 -10.83 11.36
CA SER A 98 0.53 -11.01 12.75
C SER A 98 -0.17 -10.02 13.69
N SER A 99 -0.20 -10.34 15.00
CA SER A 99 -0.72 -9.43 16.03
C SER A 99 -0.06 -8.05 15.98
N PHE A 100 1.25 -8.02 15.72
CA PHE A 100 2.01 -6.77 15.55
C PHE A 100 1.41 -5.89 14.45
N VAL A 101 1.12 -6.45 13.27
CA VAL A 101 0.54 -5.68 12.15
C VAL A 101 -0.87 -5.17 12.51
N ILE A 102 -1.66 -5.99 13.20
CA ILE A 102 -3.00 -5.62 13.68
C ILE A 102 -2.94 -4.44 14.66
N GLU A 103 -2.03 -4.46 15.63
CA GLU A 103 -1.85 -3.37 16.59
C GLU A 103 -1.46 -2.06 15.87
N LYS A 104 -0.59 -2.14 14.86
CA LYS A 104 -0.22 -0.97 14.05
C LYS A 104 -1.39 -0.45 13.23
N LEU A 105 -2.19 -1.34 12.64
CA LEU A 105 -3.41 -0.97 11.90
C LEU A 105 -4.45 -0.32 12.80
N GLN A 106 -4.69 -0.84 14.00
CA GLN A 106 -5.64 -0.25 14.96
C GLN A 106 -5.19 1.14 15.44
N SER A 107 -3.90 1.30 15.72
CA SER A 107 -3.30 2.59 16.07
C SER A 107 -3.46 3.59 14.91
N TYR A 108 -3.20 3.14 13.68
CA TYR A 108 -3.38 3.95 12.48
C TYR A 108 -4.84 4.32 12.22
N TYR A 109 -5.78 3.39 12.40
CA TYR A 109 -7.22 3.63 12.31
C TYR A 109 -7.67 4.70 13.28
N SER A 110 -7.23 4.59 14.54
CA SER A 110 -7.54 5.56 15.60
C SER A 110 -6.99 6.94 15.28
N TYR A 111 -5.76 7.02 14.78
CA TYR A 111 -5.16 8.26 14.29
C TYR A 111 -5.99 8.90 13.17
N LYS A 112 -6.36 8.11 12.14
CA LYS A 112 -7.18 8.58 11.01
C LYS A 112 -8.57 9.03 11.44
N LYS A 113 -9.21 8.28 12.34
CA LYS A 113 -10.53 8.64 12.88
C LYS A 113 -10.47 10.01 13.59
N LYS A 114 -9.43 10.26 14.39
CA LYS A 114 -9.23 11.57 15.05
C LYS A 114 -8.93 12.68 14.04
N GLU A 115 -8.06 12.42 13.06
CA GLU A 115 -7.71 13.39 12.00
C GLU A 115 -8.95 13.86 11.24
N PHE A 116 -9.75 12.92 10.72
CA PHE A 116 -10.95 13.26 9.95
C PHE A 116 -12.07 13.86 10.80
N PHE A 117 -12.22 13.40 12.04
CA PHE A 117 -13.22 13.97 12.96
C PHE A 117 -12.97 15.45 13.23
N ARG A 118 -11.70 15.89 13.33
CA ARG A 118 -11.34 17.31 13.44
C ARG A 118 -11.77 18.14 12.23
N TRP A 119 -12.03 17.51 11.09
CA TRP A 119 -12.55 18.13 9.88
C TRP A 119 -14.06 17.92 9.70
N GLY A 120 -14.76 17.43 10.73
CA GLY A 120 -16.20 17.14 10.67
C GLY A 120 -16.55 15.91 9.82
N ILE A 121 -15.57 15.05 9.52
CA ILE A 121 -15.77 13.86 8.68
C ILE A 121 -15.70 12.60 9.54
N HIS A 122 -16.75 11.80 9.49
CA HIS A 122 -16.77 10.48 10.14
C HIS A 122 -16.17 9.43 9.21
N LEU A 123 -15.10 8.77 9.68
CA LEU A 123 -14.48 7.66 8.97
C LEU A 123 -15.39 6.43 9.03
N ASN A 124 -15.81 5.92 7.88
CA ASN A 124 -16.62 4.72 7.73
C ASN A 124 -15.81 3.54 7.18
N GLU A 125 -16.43 2.37 7.10
CA GLU A 125 -15.78 1.13 6.66
C GLU A 125 -15.43 1.11 5.15
N GLU A 126 -16.15 1.87 4.34
CA GLU A 126 -15.91 2.04 2.89
C GLU A 126 -14.77 3.00 2.58
N ALA A 127 -14.27 3.74 3.58
CA ALA A 127 -13.15 4.64 3.40
C ALA A 127 -11.86 3.88 3.10
N PHE A 128 -11.06 4.44 2.20
CA PHE A 128 -9.74 3.89 1.89
C PHE A 128 -8.82 3.99 3.11
N ILE A 129 -7.99 2.97 3.33
CA ILE A 129 -6.95 3.01 4.37
C ILE A 129 -5.93 4.11 4.01
N PHE A 130 -5.55 4.19 2.74
CA PHE A 130 -4.64 5.20 2.21
C PHE A 130 -5.41 6.22 1.38
N THR A 131 -5.92 7.25 2.04
CA THR A 131 -6.76 8.29 1.42
C THR A 131 -5.96 9.31 0.61
N GLY A 132 -6.58 9.81 -0.47
CA GLY A 132 -6.20 10.99 -1.23
C GLY A 132 -6.88 12.25 -0.69
N ASN A 133 -7.62 12.95 -1.54
CA ASN A 133 -8.28 14.23 -1.22
C ASN A 133 -9.50 14.06 -0.29
N THR A 134 -10.21 12.93 -0.40
CA THR A 134 -11.36 12.55 0.42
C THR A 134 -11.18 11.14 0.97
N ILE A 135 -11.99 10.77 1.98
CA ILE A 135 -12.01 9.41 2.54
C ILE A 135 -12.39 8.33 1.51
N HIS A 136 -13.12 8.72 0.46
CA HIS A 136 -13.57 7.84 -0.63
C HIS A 136 -12.72 7.97 -1.89
N SER A 137 -11.62 8.72 -1.83
CA SER A 137 -10.62 8.75 -2.90
C SER A 137 -9.34 8.09 -2.40
N PRO A 138 -8.73 7.18 -3.17
CA PRO A 138 -7.47 6.58 -2.78
C PRO A 138 -6.31 7.56 -3.01
N LEU A 139 -5.20 7.29 -2.33
CA LEU A 139 -3.92 7.91 -2.63
C LEU A 139 -3.51 7.58 -4.09
N HIS A 140 -2.95 8.56 -4.78
CA HIS A 140 -2.55 8.41 -6.19
C HIS A 140 -1.57 7.24 -6.38
N ILE A 141 -1.72 6.47 -7.47
CA ILE A 141 -0.97 5.21 -7.68
C ILE A 141 0.56 5.38 -7.69
N ASP A 142 1.02 6.52 -8.20
CA ASP A 142 2.46 6.83 -8.29
C ASP A 142 3.00 7.50 -7.01
N ALA A 143 2.14 7.89 -6.06
CA ALA A 143 2.58 8.60 -4.86
C ALA A 143 3.50 7.75 -3.96
N PRO A 144 3.21 6.47 -3.66
CA PRO A 144 4.15 5.65 -2.88
C PRO A 144 5.52 5.47 -3.56
N HIS A 145 5.55 5.32 -4.88
CA HIS A 145 6.80 5.16 -5.61
C HIS A 145 7.63 6.44 -5.62
N ARG A 146 7.01 7.60 -5.88
CA ARG A 146 7.70 8.89 -5.78
C ARG A 146 8.25 9.11 -4.38
N PHE A 147 7.41 8.87 -3.36
CA PHE A 147 7.81 9.00 -1.98
C PHE A 147 8.98 8.07 -1.63
N LEU A 148 8.96 6.81 -2.08
CA LEU A 148 10.08 5.88 -1.90
C LEU A 148 11.37 6.44 -2.51
N ASN A 149 11.33 6.90 -3.75
CA ASN A 149 12.50 7.44 -4.45
C ASN A 149 13.08 8.68 -3.76
N ASP A 150 12.23 9.53 -3.18
CA ASP A 150 12.65 10.74 -2.48
C ASP A 150 13.28 10.48 -1.09
N HIS A 151 13.06 9.28 -0.54
CA HIS A 151 13.40 8.97 0.85
C HIS A 151 14.33 7.76 1.03
N TYR A 152 14.45 6.85 0.05
CA TYR A 152 15.18 5.60 0.27
C TYR A 152 16.67 5.80 0.59
N LYS A 153 17.33 6.80 -0.02
CA LYS A 153 18.72 7.16 0.28
C LYS A 153 18.92 7.97 1.57
N LYS A 154 17.82 8.37 2.22
CA LYS A 154 17.86 9.16 3.47
C LYS A 154 17.71 8.29 4.72
N ALA A 155 17.53 6.98 4.52
CA ALA A 155 17.43 5.98 5.57
C ALA A 155 18.73 5.16 5.74
N ASP A 156 19.78 5.57 5.03
CA ASP A 156 21.16 5.10 5.22
C ASP A 156 21.84 5.83 6.38
#